data_AF-A0A4U1EB14-F1
#
_entry.id   AF-A0A4U1EB14-F1
#
_cell.length_a   1.000
_cell.length_b   1.000
_cell.length_c   1.000
_cell.angle_alpha   90.00
_cell.angle_beta   90.00
_cell.angle_gamma   90.00
#
_symmetry.space_group_name_H-M   'P 1'
#
loop_
_entity.id
_entity.type
_entity.pdbx_description
1 polymer ?
#
loop_
_entity_poly.entity_id
_entity_poly.type
_entity_poly.pdbx_seq_one_letter_code
_entity_poly.pdbx_strand_id
1 'polypeptide(L)'
;MRSGASGPENFQVGSMPPAQQQITSGQMHRGHMPPLTSAQQALTGTINSSMQAVQAAQATLDDFDTLPPLGQDAASKAWRKNKMDESKHEIHSQVDAITAGTASVVNLTAGDPAETDYTAVGCAVTTISSNLTEMSRGVKLLAALLEDEGGSGRPLLQAAKGLAGAVSELLRSAQPASAEPRQNLLQAAGNVGQASGELLQQIGESDTDPHFQEVLMQLAKAVASAAAALVLKAKSVAQRTEDSGLQTQVIAAATQCALSTSQLVACTKVVAPTISSPVCQEQLVEAGRLVAKAVEGCVSASQAATEDGQLLRGVGAAATAVTQALNELLQHVRAHATGAGPAGRYDQATDTILTVTENIFSSMGDA
;
A
#
# COMPACT_ATOMS: atom_id res chain seq x y z
N MET A 1 -30.26 6.94 83.41
CA MET A 1 -30.70 5.68 82.77
C MET A 1 -31.29 5.98 81.41
N ARG A 2 -30.60 5.59 80.33
CA ARG A 2 -31.22 5.22 79.05
C ARG A 2 -30.17 4.53 78.17
N SER A 3 -30.53 3.33 77.74
CA SER A 3 -29.68 2.27 77.21
C SER A 3 -29.25 2.54 75.77
N GLY A 4 -27.96 2.30 75.48
CA GLY A 4 -27.44 2.11 74.13
C GLY A 4 -27.62 0.66 73.71
N ALA A 5 -28.17 0.44 72.52
CA ALA A 5 -28.37 -0.88 71.93
C ALA A 5 -27.10 -1.30 71.17
N SER A 6 -26.55 -2.44 71.58
CA SER A 6 -25.45 -3.13 70.92
C SER A 6 -25.98 -4.00 69.77
N GLY A 7 -25.46 -3.81 68.56
CA GLY A 7 -25.54 -4.78 67.47
C GLY A 7 -24.12 -5.34 67.20
N PRO A 8 -23.96 -6.64 66.89
CA PRO A 8 -22.64 -7.23 66.70
C PRO A 8 -22.02 -6.83 65.35
N GLU A 9 -20.79 -6.29 65.40
CA GLU A 9 -19.94 -6.08 64.21
C GLU A 9 -19.39 -7.43 63.72
N ASN A 10 -19.66 -7.74 62.45
CA ASN A 10 -19.18 -8.94 61.79
C ASN A 10 -17.72 -8.66 61.32
N PHE A 11 -16.74 -9.26 61.97
CA PHE A 11 -15.34 -9.19 61.51
C PHE A 11 -15.15 -10.07 60.27
N GLN A 12 -15.10 -9.44 59.10
CA GLN A 12 -14.73 -10.11 57.85
C GLN A 12 -13.29 -9.73 57.48
N VAL A 13 -12.35 -10.64 57.76
CA VAL A 13 -10.95 -10.54 57.35
C VAL A 13 -10.88 -10.79 55.84
N GLY A 14 -10.71 -9.72 55.05
CA GLY A 14 -10.48 -9.82 53.61
C GLY A 14 -9.02 -10.19 53.32
N SER A 15 -8.78 -11.31 52.63
CA SER A 15 -7.46 -11.67 52.12
C SER A 15 -7.06 -10.77 50.95
N MET A 16 -5.87 -10.16 50.99
CA MET A 16 -5.29 -9.47 49.83
C MET A 16 -4.91 -10.49 48.73
N PRO A 17 -5.35 -10.33 47.47
CA PRO A 17 -4.77 -11.06 46.36
C PRO A 17 -3.34 -10.54 46.05
N PRO A 18 -2.46 -11.39 45.49
CA PRO A 18 -1.05 -11.04 45.27
C PRO A 18 -0.89 -9.92 44.23
N ALA A 19 0.13 -9.09 44.41
CA ALA A 19 0.45 -7.96 43.54
C ALA A 19 0.74 -8.43 42.09
N GLN A 20 -0.20 -8.18 41.18
CA GLN A 20 0.07 -8.19 39.75
C GLN A 20 0.84 -6.91 39.41
N GLN A 21 2.12 -7.05 39.08
CA GLN A 21 2.90 -5.98 38.48
C GLN A 21 2.33 -5.66 37.10
N GLN A 22 1.49 -4.64 37.03
CA GLN A 22 1.08 -4.01 35.79
C GLN A 22 2.29 -3.29 35.19
N ILE A 23 2.80 -3.81 34.08
CA ILE A 23 3.71 -3.06 33.20
C ILE A 23 2.86 -1.95 32.57
N THR A 24 2.94 -0.74 33.14
CA THR A 24 2.33 0.46 32.56
C THR A 24 3.16 0.93 31.37
N SER A 25 2.96 0.29 30.22
CA SER A 25 3.42 0.82 28.95
C SER A 25 2.30 1.70 28.37
N GLY A 26 2.48 3.02 28.48
CA GLY A 26 1.91 4.00 27.55
C GLY A 26 0.41 3.93 27.26
N GLN A 27 -0.46 3.77 28.26
CA GLN A 27 -1.87 4.14 28.08
C GLN A 27 -1.96 5.66 27.88
N MET A 28 -2.01 6.09 26.62
CA MET A 28 -2.47 7.42 26.25
C MET A 28 -3.86 7.61 26.87
N HIS A 29 -3.95 8.48 27.87
CA HIS A 29 -5.22 8.87 28.45
C HIS A 29 -6.08 9.46 27.33
N ARG A 30 -7.24 8.84 27.10
CA ARG A 30 -8.24 9.15 26.07
C ARG A 30 -8.81 10.59 26.11
N GLY A 31 -8.32 11.43 27.02
CA GLY A 31 -8.75 12.83 27.23
C GLY A 31 -7.78 13.91 26.70
N HIS A 32 -6.60 13.56 26.19
CA HIS A 32 -5.65 14.51 25.62
C HIS A 32 -5.06 13.99 24.31
N MET A 33 -5.87 13.89 23.24
CA MET A 33 -5.28 13.99 21.91
C MET A 33 -4.92 15.47 21.68
N PRO A 34 -3.68 15.80 21.31
CA PRO A 34 -3.36 17.15 20.90
C PRO A 34 -4.28 17.55 19.74
N PRO A 35 -4.76 18.81 19.70
CA PRO A 35 -5.62 19.26 18.60
C PRO A 35 -4.89 19.08 17.26
N LEU A 36 -5.61 18.61 16.24
CA LEU A 36 -5.07 18.44 14.89
C LEU A 36 -4.50 19.77 14.38
N THR A 37 -3.33 19.71 13.75
CA THR A 37 -2.74 20.86 13.04
C THR A 37 -3.62 21.29 11.87
N SER A 38 -3.47 22.51 11.38
CA SER A 38 -4.20 23.00 10.20
C SER A 38 -3.99 22.11 8.97
N ALA A 39 -2.79 21.54 8.80
CA ALA A 39 -2.49 20.60 7.72
C ALA A 39 -3.26 19.27 7.88
N GLN A 40 -3.34 18.73 9.10
CA GLN A 40 -4.13 17.52 9.38
C GLN A 40 -5.64 17.77 9.25
N GLN A 41 -6.12 18.97 9.60
CA GLN A 41 -7.52 19.37 9.38
C GLN A 41 -7.85 19.46 7.87
N ALA A 42 -6.95 20.07 7.08
CA ALA A 42 -7.10 20.13 5.63
C ALA A 42 -7.08 18.73 4.99
N LEU A 43 -6.19 17.84 5.46
CA LEU A 43 -6.17 16.45 5.05
C LEU A 43 -7.47 15.73 5.42
N THR A 44 -8.00 15.93 6.63
CA THR A 44 -9.28 15.37 7.05
C THR A 44 -10.41 15.78 6.10
N GLY A 45 -10.47 17.05 5.72
CA GLY A 45 -11.40 17.56 4.71
C GLY A 45 -11.23 16.87 3.35
N THR A 46 -9.98 16.73 2.89
CA THR A 46 -9.63 16.08 1.63
C THR A 46 -10.04 14.60 1.61
N ILE A 47 -9.77 13.86 2.68
CA ILE A 47 -10.18 12.46 2.83
C ILE A 47 -11.71 12.35 2.84
N ASN A 48 -12.42 13.24 3.53
CA ASN A 48 -13.89 13.20 3.57
C ASN A 48 -14.51 13.44 2.18
N SER A 49 -14.04 14.44 1.44
CA SER A 49 -14.49 14.67 0.06
C SER A 49 -14.16 13.50 -0.86
N SER A 50 -12.97 12.91 -0.70
CA SER A 50 -12.55 11.73 -1.47
C SER A 50 -13.41 10.50 -1.15
N MET A 51 -13.69 10.23 0.13
CA MET A 51 -14.58 9.14 0.54
C MET A 51 -15.99 9.31 -0.04
N GLN A 52 -16.52 10.54 -0.07
CA GLN A 52 -17.83 10.79 -0.68
C GLN A 52 -17.82 10.50 -2.18
N ALA A 53 -16.78 10.91 -2.90
CA ALA A 53 -16.62 10.62 -4.33
C ALA A 53 -16.49 9.11 -4.59
N VAL A 54 -15.69 8.40 -3.79
CA VAL A 54 -15.51 6.94 -3.85
C VAL A 54 -16.84 6.22 -3.63
N GLN A 55 -17.62 6.61 -2.62
CA GLN A 55 -18.93 6.02 -2.33
C GLN A 55 -19.93 6.27 -3.46
N ALA A 56 -19.94 7.49 -4.02
CA ALA A 56 -20.78 7.81 -5.17
C ALA A 56 -20.40 6.96 -6.38
N ALA A 57 -19.10 6.85 -6.70
CA ALA A 57 -18.60 6.00 -7.77
C ALA A 57 -18.97 4.52 -7.54
N GLN A 58 -18.83 4.01 -6.32
CA GLN A 58 -19.20 2.65 -5.95
C GLN A 58 -20.69 2.37 -6.18
N ALA A 59 -21.57 3.31 -5.79
CA ALA A 59 -23.01 3.18 -6.02
C ALA A 59 -23.38 3.16 -7.51
N THR A 60 -22.62 3.87 -8.36
CA THR A 60 -22.89 3.86 -9.81
C THR A 60 -22.60 2.52 -10.49
N LEU A 61 -21.83 1.63 -9.86
CA LEU A 61 -21.43 0.32 -10.40
C LEU A 61 -22.55 -0.75 -10.28
N ASP A 62 -23.74 -0.40 -9.79
CA ASP A 62 -24.90 -1.31 -9.76
C ASP A 62 -25.45 -1.62 -11.16
N ASP A 63 -25.32 -0.67 -12.09
CA ASP A 63 -25.87 -0.76 -13.44
C ASP A 63 -24.78 -0.56 -14.50
N PHE A 64 -25.00 -1.17 -15.66
CA PHE A 64 -24.21 -0.96 -16.87
C PHE A 64 -24.33 0.48 -17.39
N ASP A 65 -23.38 0.89 -18.23
CA ASP A 65 -23.57 2.12 -19.01
C ASP A 65 -24.64 1.93 -20.09
N THR A 66 -25.28 3.03 -20.49
CA THR A 66 -26.24 3.04 -21.59
C THR A 66 -25.49 3.14 -22.92
N LEU A 67 -25.40 2.02 -23.63
CA LEU A 67 -24.79 2.00 -24.97
C LEU A 67 -25.68 2.71 -25.99
N PRO A 68 -25.09 3.38 -27.00
CA PRO A 68 -25.85 3.81 -28.17
C PRO A 68 -26.46 2.59 -28.90
N PRO A 69 -27.51 2.76 -29.71
CA PRO A 69 -28.06 1.66 -30.50
C PRO A 69 -27.04 1.23 -31.56
N LEU A 70 -26.34 0.13 -31.30
CA LEU A 70 -25.27 -0.37 -32.16
C LEU A 70 -25.83 -1.37 -33.18
N GLY A 71 -25.48 -1.19 -34.45
CA GLY A 71 -25.83 -2.10 -35.53
C GLY A 71 -24.93 -3.33 -35.60
N GLN A 72 -25.21 -4.20 -36.58
CA GLN A 72 -24.34 -5.34 -36.95
C GLN A 72 -23.38 -5.00 -38.09
N ASP A 73 -23.39 -3.75 -38.55
CA ASP A 73 -22.51 -3.27 -39.62
C ASP A 73 -21.04 -3.23 -39.17
N ALA A 74 -20.14 -3.21 -40.15
CA ALA A 74 -18.71 -3.24 -39.91
C ALA A 74 -18.21 -2.05 -39.07
N ALA A 75 -18.83 -0.87 -39.20
CA ALA A 75 -18.43 0.31 -38.44
C ALA A 75 -18.86 0.18 -36.96
N SER A 76 -20.07 -0.30 -36.68
CA SER A 76 -20.53 -0.58 -35.32
C SER A 76 -19.67 -1.65 -34.62
N LYS A 77 -19.25 -2.70 -35.34
CA LYS A 77 -18.35 -3.73 -34.80
C LYS A 77 -16.94 -3.17 -34.53
N ALA A 78 -16.40 -2.40 -35.46
CA ALA A 78 -15.10 -1.74 -35.27
C ALA A 78 -15.13 -0.76 -34.09
N TRP A 79 -16.22 0.01 -33.95
CA TRP A 79 -16.41 0.93 -32.83
C TRP A 79 -16.43 0.21 -31.49
N ARG A 80 -17.19 -0.90 -31.36
CA ARG A 80 -17.22 -1.69 -30.12
C ARG A 80 -15.84 -2.17 -29.72
N LYS A 81 -15.09 -2.74 -30.68
CA LYS A 81 -13.74 -3.23 -30.45
C LYS A 81 -12.81 -2.10 -30.01
N ASN A 82 -12.79 -0.99 -30.73
CA ASN A 82 -11.96 0.16 -30.38
C ASN A 82 -12.30 0.70 -28.98
N LYS A 83 -13.59 0.83 -28.65
CA LYS A 83 -14.01 1.30 -27.32
C LYS A 83 -13.68 0.32 -26.21
N MET A 84 -13.75 -0.97 -26.48
CA MET A 84 -13.33 -2.01 -25.55
C MET A 84 -11.82 -1.90 -25.26
N ASP A 85 -11.00 -1.80 -26.30
CA ASP A 85 -9.54 -1.69 -26.18
C ASP A 85 -9.13 -0.36 -25.48
N GLU A 86 -9.76 0.76 -25.85
CA GLU A 86 -9.57 2.06 -25.18
C GLU A 86 -9.95 1.98 -23.69
N SER A 87 -11.12 1.43 -23.37
CA SER A 87 -11.60 1.33 -21.99
C SER A 87 -10.69 0.43 -21.15
N LYS A 88 -10.21 -0.69 -21.70
CA LYS A 88 -9.26 -1.57 -21.00
C LYS A 88 -7.96 -0.85 -20.65
N HIS A 89 -7.39 -0.13 -21.62
CA HIS A 89 -6.15 0.62 -21.41
C HIS A 89 -6.33 1.75 -20.38
N GLU A 90 -7.43 2.51 -20.46
CA GLU A 90 -7.76 3.55 -19.49
C GLU A 90 -7.91 2.99 -18.07
N ILE A 91 -8.65 1.89 -17.93
CA ILE A 91 -8.83 1.20 -16.63
C ILE A 91 -7.48 0.75 -16.07
N HIS A 92 -6.61 0.17 -16.90
CA HIS A 92 -5.27 -0.24 -16.47
C HIS A 92 -4.48 0.96 -15.94
N SER A 93 -4.41 2.05 -16.70
CA SER A 93 -3.69 3.26 -16.29
C SER A 93 -4.24 3.87 -15.00
N GLN A 94 -5.56 3.84 -14.79
CA GLN A 94 -6.18 4.35 -13.57
C GLN A 94 -5.87 3.44 -12.37
N VAL A 95 -5.81 2.12 -12.57
CA VAL A 95 -5.41 1.15 -11.53
C VAL A 95 -3.93 1.33 -11.16
N ASP A 96 -3.04 1.61 -12.12
CA ASP A 96 -1.65 1.97 -11.85
C ASP A 96 -1.57 3.20 -10.94
N ALA A 97 -2.32 4.25 -11.23
CA ALA A 97 -2.35 5.46 -10.41
C ALA A 97 -2.93 5.21 -9.01
N ILE A 98 -3.96 4.37 -8.87
CA ILE A 98 -4.56 4.00 -7.58
C ILE A 98 -3.56 3.22 -6.72
N THR A 99 -2.87 2.23 -7.29
CA THR A 99 -1.90 1.41 -6.57
C THR A 99 -0.65 2.22 -6.19
N ALA A 100 -0.14 3.05 -7.11
CA ALA A 100 0.96 3.99 -6.82
C ALA A 100 0.58 4.99 -5.72
N GLY A 101 -0.59 5.63 -5.83
CA GLY A 101 -1.10 6.55 -4.82
C GLY A 101 -1.27 5.89 -3.46
N THR A 102 -1.76 4.64 -3.43
CA THR A 102 -1.92 3.86 -2.19
C THR A 102 -0.57 3.58 -1.54
N ALA A 103 0.42 3.13 -2.30
CA ALA A 103 1.78 2.92 -1.80
C ALA A 103 2.43 4.24 -1.33
N SER A 104 2.15 5.36 -2.02
CA SER A 104 2.59 6.70 -1.60
C SER A 104 1.99 7.12 -0.27
N VAL A 105 0.67 6.93 -0.05
CA VAL A 105 0.04 7.20 1.26
C VAL A 105 0.73 6.39 2.35
N VAL A 106 0.99 5.11 2.10
CA VAL A 106 1.68 4.21 3.03
C VAL A 106 3.11 4.71 3.32
N ASN A 107 3.87 5.15 2.32
CA ASN A 107 5.23 5.62 2.51
C ASN A 107 5.31 6.97 3.23
N LEU A 108 4.45 7.93 2.87
CA LEU A 108 4.45 9.27 3.45
C LEU A 108 4.02 9.30 4.92
N THR A 109 3.20 8.34 5.33
CA THR A 109 2.70 8.22 6.72
C THR A 109 3.50 7.22 7.56
N ALA A 110 4.71 6.84 7.12
CA ALA A 110 5.60 5.90 7.80
C ALA A 110 6.37 6.51 8.98
N GLY A 111 6.54 7.83 8.98
CA GLY A 111 7.34 8.58 9.94
C GLY A 111 6.54 9.10 11.13
N ASP A 112 7.18 9.97 11.92
CA ASP A 112 6.53 10.67 13.02
C ASP A 112 5.39 11.56 12.46
N PRO A 113 4.20 11.60 13.10
CA PRO A 113 3.14 12.54 12.76
C PRO A 113 3.59 14.01 12.67
N ALA A 114 4.64 14.43 13.37
CA ALA A 114 5.19 15.78 13.30
C ALA A 114 6.07 16.03 12.06
N GLU A 115 6.67 14.97 11.51
CA GLU A 115 7.53 15.03 10.31
C GLU A 115 6.78 14.67 9.01
N THR A 116 5.52 14.28 9.13
CA THR A 116 4.69 13.84 8.00
C THR A 116 4.24 15.01 7.14
N ASP A 117 4.50 14.93 5.83
CA ASP A 117 3.96 15.86 4.84
C ASP A 117 2.49 15.51 4.51
N TYR A 118 1.57 16.06 5.31
CA TYR A 118 0.13 15.85 5.13
C TYR A 118 -0.41 16.44 3.82
N THR A 119 0.28 17.39 3.20
CA THR A 119 -0.09 17.94 1.89
C THR A 119 0.17 16.90 0.81
N ALA A 120 1.35 16.27 0.81
CA ALA A 120 1.67 15.18 -0.11
C ALA A 120 0.71 13.98 0.07
N VAL A 121 0.35 13.65 1.32
CA VAL A 121 -0.65 12.59 1.59
C VAL A 121 -2.01 12.97 0.98
N GLY A 122 -2.43 14.22 1.11
CA GLY A 122 -3.68 14.73 0.51
C GLY A 122 -3.69 14.66 -1.03
N CYS A 123 -2.55 14.96 -1.67
CA CYS A 123 -2.39 14.80 -3.12
C CYS A 123 -2.53 13.34 -3.55
N ALA A 124 -1.90 12.40 -2.84
CA ALA A 124 -2.02 10.98 -3.11
C ALA A 124 -3.46 10.48 -2.95
N VAL A 125 -4.15 10.89 -1.87
CA VAL A 125 -5.57 10.59 -1.63
C VAL A 125 -6.47 11.11 -2.76
N THR A 126 -6.24 12.35 -3.21
CA THR A 126 -7.02 12.95 -4.30
C THR A 126 -6.80 12.19 -5.61
N THR A 127 -5.55 11.81 -5.90
CA THR A 127 -5.19 11.01 -7.07
C THR A 127 -5.89 9.66 -7.07
N ILE A 128 -5.94 8.96 -5.93
CA ILE A 128 -6.68 7.69 -5.79
C ILE A 128 -8.17 7.91 -6.10
N SER A 129 -8.78 8.93 -5.49
CA SER A 129 -10.21 9.19 -5.63
C SER A 129 -10.63 9.59 -7.04
N SER A 130 -9.84 10.42 -7.73
CA SER A 130 -10.15 10.86 -9.10
C SER A 130 -10.04 9.70 -10.07
N ASN A 131 -8.96 8.91 -9.99
CA ASN A 131 -8.75 7.75 -10.84
C ASN A 131 -9.80 6.68 -10.60
N LEU A 132 -10.24 6.44 -9.36
CA LEU A 132 -11.34 5.52 -9.09
C LEU A 132 -12.66 5.96 -9.73
N THR A 133 -12.92 7.27 -9.80
CA THR A 133 -14.13 7.83 -10.42
C THR A 133 -14.10 7.75 -11.96
N GLU A 134 -12.91 7.84 -12.55
CA GLU A 134 -12.72 7.59 -13.99
C GLU A 134 -12.82 6.11 -14.32
N MET A 135 -12.15 5.27 -13.53
CA MET A 135 -12.19 3.82 -13.63
C MET A 135 -13.60 3.26 -13.49
N SER A 136 -14.41 3.79 -12.57
CA SER A 136 -15.79 3.34 -12.44
C SER A 136 -16.60 3.57 -13.72
N ARG A 137 -16.38 4.70 -14.42
CA ARG A 137 -17.01 5.00 -15.71
C ARG A 137 -16.50 4.07 -16.81
N GLY A 138 -15.18 3.91 -16.92
CA GLY A 138 -14.57 3.01 -17.90
C GLY A 138 -15.04 1.57 -17.73
N VAL A 139 -15.09 1.07 -16.49
CA VAL A 139 -15.60 -0.27 -16.16
C VAL A 139 -17.06 -0.44 -16.54
N LYS A 140 -17.93 0.57 -16.30
CA LYS A 140 -19.33 0.48 -16.71
C LYS A 140 -19.51 0.36 -18.22
N LEU A 141 -18.75 1.15 -18.98
CA LEU A 141 -18.77 1.09 -20.44
C LEU A 141 -18.26 -0.26 -20.94
N LEU A 142 -17.11 -0.72 -20.43
CA LEU A 142 -16.52 -2.01 -20.79
C LEU A 142 -17.47 -3.18 -20.44
N ALA A 143 -18.06 -3.16 -19.25
CA ALA A 143 -19.00 -4.18 -18.82
C ALA A 143 -20.26 -4.22 -19.72
N ALA A 144 -20.76 -3.06 -20.14
CA ALA A 144 -21.88 -2.98 -21.07
C ALA A 144 -21.52 -3.55 -22.45
N LEU A 145 -20.33 -3.20 -22.98
CA LEU A 145 -19.83 -3.72 -24.26
C LEU A 145 -19.63 -5.24 -24.23
N LEU A 146 -19.18 -5.79 -23.09
CA LEU A 146 -19.04 -7.23 -22.91
C LEU A 146 -20.39 -7.97 -22.91
N GLU A 147 -21.42 -7.39 -22.30
CA GLU A 147 -22.79 -7.97 -22.34
C GLU A 147 -23.39 -7.90 -23.75
N ASP A 148 -23.15 -6.82 -24.51
CA ASP A 148 -23.65 -6.68 -25.90
C ASP A 148 -23.04 -7.74 -26.84
N GLU A 149 -21.77 -8.13 -26.63
CA GLU A 149 -21.09 -9.19 -27.37
C GLU A 149 -21.46 -10.61 -26.88
N GLY A 150 -22.38 -10.74 -25.91
CA GLY A 150 -22.83 -12.03 -25.37
C GLY A 150 -21.95 -12.62 -24.28
N GLY A 151 -21.01 -11.84 -23.72
CA GLY A 151 -20.22 -12.18 -22.55
C GLY A 151 -20.93 -11.83 -21.24
N SER A 152 -20.18 -11.85 -20.13
CA SER A 152 -20.68 -11.38 -18.82
C SER A 152 -19.84 -10.22 -18.29
N GLY A 153 -20.45 -9.03 -18.22
CA GLY A 153 -19.86 -7.82 -17.66
C GLY A 153 -20.07 -7.68 -16.15
N ARG A 154 -20.97 -8.47 -15.55
CA ARG A 154 -21.24 -8.40 -14.10
C ARG A 154 -20.03 -8.69 -13.20
N PRO A 155 -19.18 -9.70 -13.48
CA PRO A 155 -17.97 -9.95 -12.70
C PRO A 155 -17.03 -8.74 -12.67
N LEU A 156 -16.96 -7.99 -13.78
CA LEU A 156 -16.14 -6.79 -13.88
C LEU A 156 -16.66 -5.66 -12.98
N LEU A 157 -17.98 -5.41 -12.99
CA LEU A 157 -18.62 -4.46 -12.06
C LEU A 157 -18.38 -4.87 -10.59
N GLN A 158 -18.45 -6.16 -10.29
CA GLN A 158 -18.21 -6.68 -8.94
C GLN A 158 -16.75 -6.48 -8.49
N ALA A 159 -15.77 -6.74 -9.36
CA ALA A 159 -14.36 -6.50 -9.07
C ALA A 159 -14.09 -5.01 -8.81
N ALA A 160 -14.66 -4.12 -9.63
CA ALA A 160 -14.53 -2.67 -9.43
C ALA A 160 -15.17 -2.18 -8.12
N LYS A 161 -16.31 -2.76 -7.71
CA LYS A 161 -16.90 -2.49 -6.39
C LYS A 161 -16.02 -2.97 -5.25
N GLY A 162 -15.37 -4.12 -5.41
CA GLY A 162 -14.40 -4.64 -4.46
C GLY A 162 -13.25 -3.66 -4.26
N LEU A 163 -12.69 -3.14 -5.35
CA LEU A 163 -11.64 -2.13 -5.32
C LEU A 163 -12.10 -0.82 -4.67
N ALA A 164 -13.29 -0.31 -5.03
CA ALA A 164 -13.85 0.90 -4.41
C ALA A 164 -14.08 0.73 -2.90
N GLY A 165 -14.53 -0.45 -2.47
CA GLY A 165 -14.67 -0.80 -1.04
C GLY A 165 -13.32 -0.83 -0.32
N ALA A 166 -12.30 -1.44 -0.94
CA ALA A 166 -10.95 -1.47 -0.38
C ALA A 166 -10.34 -0.06 -0.25
N VAL A 167 -10.52 0.80 -1.26
CA VAL A 167 -10.09 2.20 -1.22
C VAL A 167 -10.82 2.97 -0.13
N SER A 168 -12.13 2.74 0.07
CA SER A 168 -12.89 3.36 1.15
C SER A 168 -12.32 3.01 2.53
N GLU A 169 -11.93 1.74 2.75
CA GLU A 169 -11.31 1.31 4.01
C GLU A 169 -9.92 1.92 4.20
N LEU A 170 -9.12 2.00 3.13
CA LEU A 170 -7.83 2.69 3.15
C LEU A 170 -8.00 4.15 3.58
N LEU A 171 -8.92 4.89 2.96
CA LEU A 171 -9.19 6.29 3.28
C LEU A 171 -9.65 6.47 4.73
N ARG A 172 -10.47 5.56 5.26
CA ARG A 172 -10.86 5.56 6.68
C ARG A 172 -9.63 5.37 7.59
N SER A 173 -8.77 4.42 7.27
CA SER A 173 -7.56 4.13 8.05
C SER A 173 -6.49 5.22 7.96
N ALA A 174 -6.50 6.04 6.90
CA ALA A 174 -5.56 7.12 6.65
C ALA A 174 -5.91 8.43 7.39
N GLN A 175 -7.02 8.46 8.14
CA GLN A 175 -7.42 9.62 8.92
C GLN A 175 -6.37 9.96 9.98
N PRO A 176 -5.86 11.22 10.04
CA PRO A 176 -4.81 11.60 10.98
C PRO A 176 -5.27 11.57 12.45
N ALA A 177 -6.58 11.62 12.69
CA ALA A 177 -7.19 11.48 14.02
C ALA A 177 -7.49 10.02 14.41
N SER A 178 -7.16 9.05 13.56
CA SER A 178 -7.44 7.64 13.85
C SER A 178 -6.56 7.17 15.00
N ALA A 179 -7.20 6.59 16.03
CA ALA A 179 -6.50 5.91 17.12
C ALA A 179 -6.14 4.46 16.77
N GLU A 180 -6.39 4.04 15.52
CA GLU A 180 -6.15 2.67 15.09
C GLU A 180 -4.67 2.37 14.92
N PRO A 181 -4.24 1.12 15.19
CA PRO A 181 -2.88 0.70 14.92
C PRO A 181 -2.54 0.86 13.45
N ARG A 182 -1.30 1.29 13.16
CA ARG A 182 -0.76 1.44 11.81
C ARG A 182 -0.96 0.19 10.93
N GLN A 183 -0.98 -1.00 11.54
CA GLN A 183 -1.21 -2.28 10.86
C GLN A 183 -2.55 -2.33 10.11
N ASN A 184 -3.59 -1.63 10.58
CA ASN A 184 -4.89 -1.55 9.90
C ASN A 184 -4.77 -0.87 8.54
N LEU A 185 -4.02 0.24 8.47
CA LEU A 185 -3.75 0.92 7.20
C LEU A 185 -2.93 0.06 6.27
N LEU A 186 -1.90 -0.64 6.78
CA LEU A 186 -1.09 -1.55 5.97
C LEU A 186 -1.93 -2.70 5.38
N GLN A 187 -2.87 -3.23 6.16
CA GLN A 187 -3.80 -4.26 5.71
C GLN A 187 -4.77 -3.71 4.66
N ALA A 188 -5.36 -2.54 4.90
CA ALA A 188 -6.27 -1.88 3.95
C ALA A 188 -5.58 -1.60 2.61
N ALA A 189 -4.35 -1.07 2.64
CA ALA A 189 -3.53 -0.88 1.45
C ALA A 189 -3.30 -2.20 0.71
N GLY A 190 -2.89 -3.26 1.43
CA GLY A 190 -2.71 -4.58 0.84
C GLY A 190 -3.99 -5.16 0.20
N ASN A 191 -5.17 -4.81 0.70
CA ASN A 191 -6.44 -5.20 0.09
C ASN A 191 -6.75 -4.42 -1.18
N VAL A 192 -6.34 -3.15 -1.28
CA VAL A 192 -6.41 -2.37 -2.52
C VAL A 192 -5.60 -3.05 -3.61
N GLY A 193 -4.34 -3.41 -3.35
CA GLY A 193 -3.51 -4.14 -4.32
C GLY A 193 -4.15 -5.43 -4.81
N GLN A 194 -4.72 -6.21 -3.89
CA GLN A 194 -5.40 -7.46 -4.24
C GLN A 194 -6.62 -7.21 -5.13
N ALA A 195 -7.50 -6.28 -4.74
CA ALA A 195 -8.69 -5.95 -5.52
C ALA A 195 -8.35 -5.34 -6.89
N SER A 196 -7.26 -4.55 -6.97
CA SER A 196 -6.69 -4.05 -8.22
C SER A 196 -6.23 -5.20 -9.12
N GLY A 197 -5.49 -6.17 -8.59
CA GLY A 197 -5.07 -7.36 -9.35
C GLY A 197 -6.25 -8.20 -9.84
N GLU A 198 -7.28 -8.40 -9.00
CA GLU A 198 -8.51 -9.09 -9.38
C GLU A 198 -9.23 -8.35 -10.52
N LEU A 199 -9.30 -7.02 -10.48
CA LEU A 199 -9.88 -6.21 -11.55
C LEU A 199 -9.08 -6.32 -12.87
N LEU A 200 -7.74 -6.21 -12.81
CA LEU A 200 -6.87 -6.34 -13.98
C LEU A 200 -6.98 -7.73 -14.62
N GLN A 201 -7.17 -8.78 -13.82
CA GLN A 201 -7.45 -10.12 -14.32
C GLN A 201 -8.80 -10.21 -15.04
N GLN A 202 -9.84 -9.52 -14.55
CA GLN A 202 -11.15 -9.51 -15.21
C GLN A 202 -11.14 -8.79 -16.57
N ILE A 203 -10.35 -7.72 -16.73
CA ILE A 203 -10.24 -7.01 -18.02
C ILE A 203 -9.29 -7.71 -19.02
N GLY A 204 -8.48 -8.66 -18.55
CA GLY A 204 -7.51 -9.40 -19.36
C GLY A 204 -6.20 -8.64 -19.62
N GLU A 205 -5.94 -7.55 -18.88
CA GLU A 205 -4.75 -6.69 -18.99
C GLU A 205 -3.79 -6.95 -17.81
N SER A 206 -3.52 -8.21 -17.50
CA SER A 206 -2.51 -8.54 -16.48
C SER A 206 -1.13 -8.58 -17.12
N ASP A 207 -0.48 -7.43 -17.22
CA ASP A 207 0.84 -7.28 -17.86
C ASP A 207 1.97 -7.98 -17.09
N THR A 208 1.77 -8.24 -15.80
CA THR A 208 2.79 -8.85 -14.94
C THR A 208 2.59 -10.36 -14.83
N ASP A 209 3.61 -11.13 -15.22
CA ASP A 209 3.67 -12.58 -15.04
C ASP A 209 3.29 -12.98 -13.59
N PRO A 210 2.27 -13.83 -13.39
CA PRO A 210 1.89 -14.32 -12.06
C PRO A 210 3.05 -14.94 -11.28
N HIS A 211 3.98 -15.62 -11.96
CA HIS A 211 5.16 -16.17 -11.32
C HIS A 211 6.09 -15.07 -10.81
N PHE A 212 6.26 -14.00 -11.58
CA PHE A 212 7.04 -12.84 -11.15
C PHE A 212 6.43 -12.19 -9.90
N GLN A 213 5.11 -12.02 -9.85
CA GLN A 213 4.39 -11.47 -8.68
C GLN A 213 4.56 -12.36 -7.45
N GLU A 214 4.50 -13.69 -7.62
CA GLU A 214 4.71 -14.65 -6.54
C GLU A 214 6.12 -14.55 -5.96
N VAL A 215 7.15 -14.55 -6.82
CA VAL A 215 8.55 -14.41 -6.41
C VAL A 215 8.77 -13.07 -5.70
N LEU A 216 8.21 -11.98 -6.22
CA LEU A 216 8.28 -10.66 -5.58
C LEU A 216 7.72 -10.69 -4.15
N MET A 217 6.56 -11.31 -3.95
CA MET A 217 5.95 -11.47 -2.63
C MET A 217 6.75 -12.40 -1.71
N GLN A 218 7.37 -13.46 -2.24
CA GLN A 218 8.26 -14.34 -1.48
C GLN A 218 9.50 -13.59 -0.98
N LEU A 219 10.12 -12.78 -1.83
CA LEU A 219 11.27 -11.95 -1.46
C LEU A 219 10.91 -10.92 -0.37
N ALA A 220 9.77 -10.24 -0.49
CA ALA A 220 9.32 -9.31 0.56
C ALA A 220 9.08 -10.02 1.91
N LYS A 221 8.53 -11.25 1.90
CA LYS A 221 8.39 -12.06 3.11
C LYS A 221 9.74 -12.51 3.68
N ALA A 222 10.74 -12.78 2.84
CA ALA A 222 12.09 -13.10 3.28
C ALA A 222 12.72 -11.90 4.03
N VAL A 223 12.53 -10.67 3.53
CA VAL A 223 12.94 -9.45 4.24
C VAL A 223 12.26 -9.35 5.60
N ALA A 224 10.94 -9.60 5.67
CA ALA A 224 10.19 -9.62 6.94
C ALA A 224 10.69 -10.65 7.94
N SER A 225 11.02 -11.85 7.47
CA SER A 225 11.58 -12.91 8.32
C SER A 225 12.97 -12.53 8.87
N ALA A 226 13.85 -12.01 8.02
CA ALA A 226 15.16 -11.52 8.43
C ALA A 226 15.06 -10.35 9.43
N ALA A 227 14.12 -9.42 9.20
CA ALA A 227 13.89 -8.29 10.08
C ALA A 227 13.35 -8.73 11.45
N ALA A 228 12.46 -9.72 11.48
CA ALA A 228 12.00 -10.30 12.74
C ALA A 228 13.15 -10.91 13.55
N ALA A 229 14.10 -11.59 12.88
CA ALA A 229 15.30 -12.10 13.54
C ALA A 229 16.17 -10.96 14.10
N LEU A 230 16.37 -9.87 13.34
CA LEU A 230 17.09 -8.68 13.81
C LEU A 230 16.42 -8.07 15.05
N VAL A 231 15.09 -7.93 15.05
CA VAL A 231 14.31 -7.40 16.18
C VAL A 231 14.50 -8.24 17.44
N LEU A 232 14.52 -9.57 17.31
CA LEU A 232 14.79 -10.47 18.44
C LEU A 232 16.22 -10.29 18.99
N LYS A 233 17.21 -10.10 18.12
CA LYS A 233 18.60 -9.83 18.54
C LYS A 233 18.72 -8.47 19.22
N ALA A 234 18.12 -7.42 18.67
CA ALA A 234 18.07 -6.09 19.27
C ALA A 234 17.37 -6.12 20.65
N LYS A 235 16.27 -6.86 20.79
CA LYS A 235 15.61 -7.05 22.08
C LYS A 235 16.50 -7.75 23.11
N SER A 236 17.33 -8.69 22.67
CA SER A 236 18.33 -9.35 23.54
C SER A 236 19.41 -8.37 24.00
N VAL A 237 19.80 -7.40 23.17
CA VAL A 237 20.67 -6.28 23.56
C VAL A 237 19.99 -5.42 24.61
N ALA A 238 18.77 -4.96 24.33
CA ALA A 238 18.01 -4.10 25.24
C ALA A 238 17.84 -4.73 26.64
N GLN A 239 17.63 -6.05 26.73
CA GLN A 239 17.52 -6.77 28.00
C GLN A 239 18.81 -6.78 28.84
N ARG A 240 19.97 -6.53 28.21
CA ARG A 240 21.28 -6.50 28.86
C ARG A 240 21.83 -5.09 29.03
N THR A 241 21.10 -4.09 28.55
CA THR A 241 21.43 -2.67 28.73
C THR A 241 20.95 -2.20 30.10
N GLU A 242 21.87 -1.67 30.89
CA GLU A 242 21.57 -1.14 32.23
C GLU A 242 20.98 0.28 32.17
N ASP A 243 21.36 1.06 31.15
CA ASP A 243 20.81 2.39 30.92
C ASP A 243 19.39 2.30 30.33
N SER A 244 18.41 2.78 31.11
CA SER A 244 16.99 2.76 30.74
C SER A 244 16.69 3.58 29.47
N GLY A 245 17.42 4.67 29.22
CA GLY A 245 17.29 5.50 28.03
C GLY A 245 17.75 4.75 26.78
N LEU A 246 18.95 4.16 26.82
CA LEU A 246 19.51 3.36 25.72
C LEU A 246 18.69 2.08 25.48
N GLN A 247 18.22 1.42 26.54
CA GLN A 247 17.31 0.27 26.43
C GLN A 247 16.04 0.66 25.66
N THR A 248 15.41 1.77 26.03
CA THR A 248 14.20 2.28 25.37
C THR A 248 14.48 2.64 23.90
N GLN A 249 15.65 3.23 23.62
CA GLN A 249 16.06 3.58 22.26
C GLN A 249 16.23 2.34 21.37
N VAL A 250 16.84 1.26 21.85
CA VAL A 250 16.97 -0.01 21.11
C VAL A 250 15.60 -0.63 20.81
N ILE A 251 14.69 -0.62 21.79
CA ILE A 251 13.33 -1.15 21.62
C ILE A 251 12.56 -0.33 20.57
N ALA A 252 12.66 1.00 20.63
CA ALA A 252 12.04 1.89 19.66
C ALA A 252 12.58 1.65 18.25
N ALA A 253 13.90 1.56 18.08
CA ALA A 253 14.53 1.29 16.78
C ALA A 253 14.14 -0.09 16.22
N ALA A 254 14.08 -1.13 17.07
CA ALA A 254 13.63 -2.45 16.68
C ALA A 254 12.14 -2.45 16.27
N THR A 255 11.30 -1.72 17.00
CA THR A 255 9.86 -1.59 16.68
C THR A 255 9.67 -0.87 15.33
N GLN A 256 10.44 0.20 15.07
CA GLN A 256 10.41 0.89 13.79
C GLN A 256 10.89 0.02 12.63
N CYS A 257 11.90 -0.84 12.87
CA CYS A 257 12.37 -1.81 11.88
C CYS A 257 11.29 -2.84 11.53
N ALA A 258 10.60 -3.39 12.53
CA ALA A 258 9.45 -4.28 12.32
C ALA A 258 8.35 -3.58 11.50
N LEU A 259 8.01 -2.34 11.87
CA LEU A 259 6.96 -1.58 11.20
C LEU A 259 7.30 -1.25 9.74
N SER A 260 8.51 -0.76 9.49
CA SER A 260 9.00 -0.43 8.14
C SER A 260 9.03 -1.68 7.25
N THR A 261 9.28 -2.85 7.83
CA THR A 261 9.29 -4.10 7.08
C THR A 261 7.87 -4.60 6.78
N SER A 262 6.95 -4.51 7.73
CA SER A 262 5.51 -4.75 7.46
C SER A 262 4.98 -3.81 6.38
N GLN A 263 5.46 -2.56 6.37
CA GLN A 263 5.15 -1.59 5.34
C GLN A 263 5.67 -2.02 3.97
N LEU A 264 6.93 -2.46 3.88
CA LEU A 264 7.50 -2.99 2.64
C LEU A 264 6.64 -4.14 2.09
N VAL A 265 6.21 -5.08 2.93
CA VAL A 265 5.34 -6.19 2.51
C VAL A 265 3.99 -5.68 2.01
N ALA A 266 3.38 -4.71 2.70
CA ALA A 266 2.12 -4.09 2.27
C ALA A 266 2.29 -3.35 0.94
N CYS A 267 3.33 -2.53 0.78
CA CYS A 267 3.65 -1.85 -0.48
C CYS A 267 3.87 -2.87 -1.60
N THR A 268 4.62 -3.95 -1.35
CA THR A 268 4.83 -5.01 -2.33
C THR A 268 3.50 -5.64 -2.76
N LYS A 269 2.59 -5.91 -1.82
CA LYS A 269 1.24 -6.42 -2.13
C LYS A 269 0.41 -5.42 -2.94
N VAL A 270 0.57 -4.12 -2.68
CA VAL A 270 -0.11 -3.04 -3.40
C VAL A 270 0.36 -2.97 -4.86
N VAL A 271 1.68 -3.01 -5.07
CA VAL A 271 2.29 -2.75 -6.38
C VAL A 271 2.55 -3.98 -7.22
N ALA A 272 2.48 -5.20 -6.66
CA ALA A 272 2.71 -6.43 -7.40
C ALA A 272 1.91 -6.54 -8.72
N PRO A 273 0.59 -6.24 -8.77
CA PRO A 273 -0.15 -6.34 -10.03
C PRO A 273 0.21 -5.27 -11.06
N THR A 274 0.82 -4.16 -10.63
CA THR A 274 1.13 -2.96 -11.43
C THR A 274 2.62 -2.65 -11.45
N ILE A 275 3.47 -3.65 -11.21
CA ILE A 275 4.92 -3.45 -11.05
C ILE A 275 5.61 -3.08 -12.37
N SER A 276 4.93 -3.25 -13.51
CA SER A 276 5.32 -2.70 -14.80
C SER A 276 5.34 -1.17 -14.81
N SER A 277 4.53 -0.51 -13.97
CA SER A 277 4.51 0.95 -13.82
C SER A 277 5.77 1.46 -13.11
N PRO A 278 6.53 2.40 -13.72
CA PRO A 278 7.72 2.97 -13.09
C PRO A 278 7.44 3.64 -11.74
N VAL A 279 6.28 4.30 -11.60
CA VAL A 279 5.91 4.98 -10.35
C VAL A 279 5.71 3.96 -9.22
N CYS A 280 5.11 2.81 -9.52
CA CYS A 280 4.96 1.70 -8.56
C CYS A 280 6.32 1.12 -8.14
N GLN A 281 7.27 1.01 -9.08
CA GLN A 281 8.64 0.58 -8.77
C GLN A 281 9.34 1.57 -7.84
N GLU A 282 9.21 2.87 -8.10
CA GLU A 282 9.76 3.93 -7.24
C GLU A 282 9.20 3.85 -5.81
N GLN A 283 7.89 3.64 -5.66
CA GLN A 283 7.28 3.49 -4.33
C GLN A 283 7.81 2.27 -3.57
N LEU A 284 8.08 1.16 -4.26
CA LEU A 284 8.66 -0.03 -3.66
C LEU A 284 10.13 0.16 -3.27
N VAL A 285 10.91 0.86 -4.12
CA VAL A 285 12.29 1.23 -3.82
C VAL A 285 12.35 2.15 -2.60
N GLU A 286 11.44 3.12 -2.49
CA GLU A 286 11.36 4.03 -1.34
C GLU A 286 11.01 3.28 -0.05
N ALA A 287 10.05 2.34 -0.10
CA ALA A 287 9.76 1.47 1.04
C ALA A 287 11.00 0.64 1.46
N GLY A 288 11.78 0.15 0.48
CA GLY A 288 13.05 -0.52 0.73
C GLY A 288 14.08 0.38 1.40
N ARG A 289 14.20 1.65 0.97
CA ARG A 289 15.08 2.65 1.57
C ARG A 289 14.71 2.92 3.04
N LEU A 290 13.41 2.98 3.36
CA LEU A 290 12.94 3.11 4.74
C LEU A 290 13.34 1.91 5.61
N VAL A 291 13.25 0.69 5.09
CA VAL A 291 13.74 -0.53 5.77
C VAL A 291 15.25 -0.45 6.02
N ALA A 292 16.05 -0.09 5.01
CA ALA A 292 17.50 0.05 5.16
C ALA A 292 17.86 1.06 6.26
N LYS A 293 17.22 2.24 6.27
CA LYS A 293 17.40 3.25 7.32
C LYS A 293 17.03 2.71 8.71
N ALA A 294 15.94 1.96 8.82
CA ALA A 294 15.50 1.40 10.09
C ALA A 294 16.47 0.31 10.61
N VAL A 295 17.05 -0.50 9.72
CA VAL A 295 18.08 -1.50 10.04
C VAL A 295 19.35 -0.80 10.56
N GLU A 296 19.82 0.23 9.87
CA GLU A 296 20.99 1.03 10.31
C GLU A 296 20.76 1.67 11.68
N GLY A 297 19.57 2.24 11.90
CA GLY A 297 19.17 2.79 13.20
C GLY A 297 19.15 1.73 14.31
N CYS A 298 18.68 0.52 14.01
CA CYS A 298 18.67 -0.59 14.95
C CYS A 298 20.08 -1.07 15.32
N VAL A 299 21.00 -1.15 14.35
CA VAL A 299 22.41 -1.48 14.60
C VAL A 299 23.07 -0.40 15.45
N SER A 300 22.86 0.87 15.10
CA SER A 300 23.45 2.02 15.79
C SER A 300 22.98 2.12 17.24
N ALA A 301 21.68 1.97 17.48
CA ALA A 301 21.12 1.92 18.84
C ALA A 301 21.69 0.74 19.64
N SER A 302 21.84 -0.43 19.01
CA SER A 302 22.41 -1.62 19.68
C SER A 302 23.87 -1.42 20.07
N GLN A 303 24.67 -0.78 19.21
CA GLN A 303 26.08 -0.45 19.49
C GLN A 303 26.23 0.56 20.62
N ALA A 304 25.34 1.55 20.71
CA ALA A 304 25.35 2.50 21.82
C ALA A 304 24.97 1.84 23.15
N ALA A 305 24.11 0.82 23.12
CA ALA A 305 23.51 0.21 24.30
C ALA A 305 24.30 -0.96 24.93
N THR A 306 25.34 -1.47 24.26
CA THR A 306 26.19 -2.53 24.80
C THR A 306 27.57 -2.59 24.14
N GLU A 307 28.58 -3.02 24.91
CA GLU A 307 29.92 -3.37 24.39
C GLU A 307 30.09 -4.91 24.21
N ASP A 308 29.03 -5.70 24.44
CA ASP A 308 29.09 -7.16 24.30
C ASP A 308 29.27 -7.56 22.83
N GLY A 309 30.51 -7.92 22.48
CA GLY A 309 30.89 -8.29 21.11
C GLY A 309 30.22 -9.56 20.57
N GLN A 310 29.59 -10.41 21.39
CA GLN A 310 28.77 -11.53 20.89
C GLN A 310 27.39 -11.04 20.47
N LEU A 311 26.76 -10.19 21.29
CA LEU A 311 25.46 -9.60 20.98
C LEU A 311 25.53 -8.70 19.73
N LEU A 312 26.55 -7.84 19.65
CA LEU A 312 26.76 -6.95 18.50
C LEU A 312 27.02 -7.73 17.21
N ARG A 313 27.76 -8.84 17.27
CA ARG A 313 27.92 -9.74 16.13
C ARG A 313 26.59 -10.36 15.69
N GLY A 314 25.75 -10.76 16.65
CA GLY A 314 24.41 -11.28 16.36
C GLY A 314 23.50 -10.27 15.66
N VAL A 315 23.50 -9.02 16.13
CA VAL A 315 22.77 -7.91 15.50
C VAL A 315 23.32 -7.61 14.10
N GLY A 316 24.65 -7.52 13.94
CA GLY A 316 25.29 -7.25 12.65
C GLY A 316 25.03 -8.35 11.60
N ALA A 317 25.07 -9.62 12.00
CA ALA A 317 24.74 -10.74 11.12
C ALA A 317 23.27 -10.69 10.68
N ALA A 318 22.34 -10.42 11.60
CA ALA A 318 20.92 -10.30 11.28
C ALA A 318 20.65 -9.08 10.37
N ALA A 319 21.28 -7.94 10.63
CA ALA A 319 21.19 -6.75 9.78
C ALA A 319 21.70 -7.03 8.36
N THR A 320 22.81 -7.75 8.23
CA THR A 320 23.36 -8.17 6.93
C THR A 320 22.37 -9.05 6.16
N ALA A 321 21.70 -9.98 6.85
CA ALA A 321 20.69 -10.83 6.23
C ALA A 321 19.47 -10.02 5.72
N VAL A 322 19.04 -8.98 6.45
CA VAL A 322 17.99 -8.06 5.98
C VAL A 322 18.45 -7.33 4.72
N THR A 323 19.67 -6.78 4.73
CA THR A 323 20.22 -6.06 3.57
C THR A 323 20.37 -6.96 2.34
N GLN A 324 20.76 -8.23 2.52
CA GLN A 324 20.85 -9.20 1.43
C GLN A 324 19.47 -9.48 0.83
N ALA A 325 18.48 -9.85 1.65
CA ALA A 325 17.12 -10.10 1.19
C ALA A 325 16.49 -8.86 0.51
N LEU A 326 16.79 -7.66 1.04
CA LEU A 326 16.31 -6.41 0.45
C LEU A 326 16.96 -6.15 -0.91
N ASN A 327 18.24 -6.41 -1.06
CA ASN A 327 18.94 -6.29 -2.33
C ASN A 327 18.39 -7.28 -3.38
N GLU A 328 18.10 -8.51 -2.99
CA GLU A 328 17.47 -9.50 -3.87
C GLU A 328 16.08 -9.01 -4.36
N LEU A 329 15.25 -8.48 -3.45
CA LEU A 329 13.97 -7.87 -3.79
C LEU A 329 14.12 -6.73 -4.79
N LEU A 330 15.02 -5.77 -4.52
CA LEU A 330 15.22 -4.61 -5.38
C LEU A 330 15.83 -4.98 -6.74
N GLN A 331 16.69 -6.00 -6.78
CA GLN A 331 17.22 -6.54 -8.03
C GLN A 331 16.10 -7.18 -8.86
N HIS A 332 15.19 -7.92 -8.24
CA HIS A 332 14.03 -8.52 -8.92
C HIS A 332 13.14 -7.46 -9.56
N VAL A 333 12.87 -6.35 -8.86
CA VAL A 333 12.12 -5.20 -9.40
C VAL A 333 12.83 -4.57 -10.60
N ARG A 334 14.15 -4.36 -10.51
CA ARG A 334 14.94 -3.82 -11.62
C ARG A 334 15.05 -4.78 -12.80
N ALA A 335 15.08 -6.09 -12.54
CA ALA A 335 15.08 -7.11 -13.57
C ALA A 335 13.78 -7.08 -14.38
N HIS A 336 12.64 -6.75 -13.76
CA HIS A 336 11.40 -6.49 -14.49
C HIS A 336 11.50 -5.25 -15.37
N ALA A 337 11.98 -4.13 -14.81
CA ALA A 337 12.15 -2.87 -15.55
C ALA A 337 13.08 -3.02 -16.78
N THR A 338 14.08 -3.91 -16.69
CA THR A 338 15.06 -4.17 -17.77
C THR A 338 14.66 -5.32 -18.69
N GLY A 339 13.93 -6.32 -18.18
CA GLY A 339 13.35 -7.42 -18.94
C GLY A 339 12.11 -7.02 -19.74
N ALA A 340 11.42 -5.95 -19.35
CA ALA A 340 10.34 -5.30 -20.10
C ALA A 340 10.83 -4.45 -21.29
N GLY A 341 12.01 -4.74 -21.85
CA GLY A 341 12.47 -4.12 -23.09
C GLY A 341 11.93 -4.84 -24.34
N PRO A 342 11.54 -4.14 -25.43
CA PRO A 342 10.71 -2.95 -25.52
C PRO A 342 9.35 -3.34 -26.13
N ALA A 343 8.23 -3.07 -25.44
CA ALA A 343 6.95 -2.89 -26.13
C ALA A 343 7.00 -1.75 -27.17
N GLY A 344 8.01 -0.86 -27.06
CA GLY A 344 8.38 0.12 -28.09
C GLY A 344 9.04 -0.46 -29.36
N ARG A 345 9.14 -1.79 -29.51
CA ARG A 345 9.56 -2.37 -30.81
C ARG A 345 8.46 -2.23 -31.88
N TYR A 346 7.21 -2.06 -31.46
CA TYR A 346 6.14 -1.65 -32.36
C TYR A 346 6.25 -0.17 -32.71
N ASP A 347 6.58 0.72 -31.76
CA ASP A 347 6.79 2.16 -32.03
C ASP A 347 8.04 2.43 -32.88
N GLN A 348 9.14 1.73 -32.64
CA GLN A 348 10.33 1.86 -33.48
C GLN A 348 10.11 1.24 -34.87
N ALA A 349 9.32 0.17 -34.96
CA ALA A 349 8.92 -0.38 -36.25
C ALA A 349 7.94 0.54 -36.99
N THR A 350 6.99 1.19 -36.31
CA THR A 350 6.07 2.17 -36.91
C THR A 350 6.80 3.44 -37.31
N ASP A 351 7.75 3.94 -36.53
CA ASP A 351 8.62 5.07 -36.90
C ASP A 351 9.51 4.73 -38.11
N THR A 352 10.06 3.52 -38.14
CA THR A 352 10.83 3.05 -39.31
C THR A 352 9.94 2.91 -40.54
N ILE A 353 8.71 2.39 -40.38
CA ILE A 353 7.73 2.29 -41.47
C ILE A 353 7.28 3.68 -41.94
N LEU A 354 7.04 4.63 -41.03
CA LEU A 354 6.69 6.02 -41.34
C LEU A 354 7.81 6.71 -42.13
N THR A 355 9.05 6.58 -41.66
CA THR A 355 10.23 7.16 -42.32
C THR A 355 10.45 6.55 -43.71
N VAL A 356 10.29 5.23 -43.87
CA VAL A 356 10.39 4.57 -45.18
C VAL A 356 9.23 4.98 -46.11
N THR A 357 8.03 5.19 -45.57
CA THR A 357 6.86 5.64 -46.33
C THR A 357 7.07 7.08 -46.84
N GLU A 358 7.56 7.99 -46.01
CA GLU A 358 7.89 9.36 -46.41
C GLU A 358 8.99 9.41 -47.48
N ASN A 359 9.99 8.51 -47.40
CA ASN A 359 11.03 8.38 -48.42
C ASN A 359 10.49 7.85 -49.77
N ILE A 360 9.48 6.98 -49.77
CA ILE A 360 8.82 6.52 -51.00
C ILE A 360 8.01 7.65 -51.64
N PHE A 361 7.28 8.44 -50.85
CA PHE A 361 6.51 9.57 -51.37
C PHE A 361 7.41 10.68 -51.94
N SER A 362 8.55 10.95 -51.31
CA SER A 362 9.51 11.93 -51.81
C SER A 362 10.28 11.43 -53.04
N SER A 363 10.55 10.13 -53.16
CA SER A 363 11.17 9.53 -54.36
C SER A 363 10.21 9.39 -55.56
N MET A 364 8.89 9.50 -55.37
CA MET A 364 7.90 9.38 -56.45
C MET A 364 7.77 10.67 -57.29
N GLY A 365 8.40 11.77 -56.86
CA GLY A 365 8.46 13.03 -57.59
C GLY A 365 9.68 13.21 -58.50
N ASP A 366 10.58 12.22 -58.55
CA ASP A 366 11.86 12.28 -59.28
C ASP A 366 11.95 11.27 -60.44
N ALA A 367 10.79 10.91 -61.02
CA ALA A 367 10.65 10.01 -62.18
C ALA A 367 10.05 10.71 -63.41
#